data_AF-A0AAQ1MD52-F1
#
_entry.id   AF-A0AAQ1MD52-F1
#
_cell.length_a   1.000
_cell.length_b   1.000
_cell.length_c   1.000
_cell.angle_alpha   90.00
_cell.angle_beta   90.00
_cell.angle_gamma   90.00
#
_symmetry.space_group_name_H-M   'P 1'
#
loop_
_entity.id
_entity.type
_entity.pdbx_description
1 polymer ?
#
loop_
_entity_poly.entity_id
_entity_poly.type
_entity_poly.pdbx_seq_one_letter_code
_entity_poly.pdbx_strand_id
1 'polypeptide(L)'
;MAEQYGYFNGLAYDEDFPAQRIAALVPNGVYQNGSQVLADGSMKLQVTPGRAWINGYFYRSDEAVEVTVPTAHPSLPRKDAVVLRWDLPEKVMGVCVVEGTPANNPQPPALRRDSQVYDLQLALVKVETGAIALTQSAVQDTRTDKAVCGYTQGFDQMDFSQLMAQLDAWAEEYRTGKNEEFQGWFDTIKDQLTDNVAGSLQAQINQITESKGQPGGIAEQDALQALADSRGQADGIATLDGAGKLVQMPTAGDVGADATGSAAAVQAALGSHTGNKQNPHGVTAAQVGAALAGHTHTAAQVGAVPLSGGNASISGGLTAGGTVRANYFCASANQGLRYQKDAATQTEIIFGNGGNTYLPNQNVYATYQMFQNNGKPVGDYEVGSWTPNCAQLNIGSKSGRYVRIGKLVYAQFEIHISSTKTNGGEMEFSGLPYTSDSFGVGNLFYTNVCFYINASSNNPAPSVFPGCYAGSNWFRLMGFSGGRPWTLSGREVSGSGDDVITGGIVYRIA
;
A
#
# COMPACT_ATOMS: atom_id res chain seq x y z
N MET A 1 34.52 -75.50 20.15
CA MET A 1 33.92 -76.80 19.78
C MET A 1 33.08 -76.57 18.53
N ALA A 2 33.23 -77.40 17.51
CA ALA A 2 32.44 -77.37 16.29
C ALA A 2 31.18 -78.22 16.51
N GLU A 3 30.01 -77.60 16.37
CA GLU A 3 28.66 -78.18 16.44
C GLU A 3 28.27 -78.89 17.77
N GLN A 4 27.07 -78.56 18.27
CA GLN A 4 26.45 -79.18 19.45
C GLN A 4 24.98 -79.47 19.19
N TYR A 5 24.51 -80.67 19.57
CA TYR A 5 23.13 -81.16 19.36
C TYR A 5 22.53 -81.58 20.73
N GLY A 6 21.20 -81.66 20.89
CA GLY A 6 20.58 -81.96 22.20
C GLY A 6 19.15 -82.53 22.17
N TYR A 7 18.68 -82.97 23.34
CA TYR A 7 17.39 -83.66 23.60
C TYR A 7 17.23 -85.06 22.98
N PHE A 8 18.30 -85.87 23.00
CA PHE A 8 18.24 -87.30 22.65
C PHE A 8 18.13 -88.20 23.90
N ASN A 9 17.38 -89.30 23.79
CA ASN A 9 17.15 -90.26 24.88
C ASN A 9 18.47 -90.84 25.40
N GLY A 10 18.62 -90.90 26.74
CA GLY A 10 19.73 -91.61 27.41
C GLY A 10 20.95 -90.75 27.77
N LEU A 11 20.96 -89.46 27.43
CA LEU A 11 22.00 -88.52 27.90
C LEU A 11 21.56 -87.88 29.23
N ALA A 12 22.45 -87.92 30.22
CA ALA A 12 22.30 -87.12 31.44
C ALA A 12 22.67 -85.68 31.10
N TYR A 13 21.73 -84.75 31.26
CA TYR A 13 21.98 -83.31 31.16
C TYR A 13 22.08 -82.75 32.57
N ASP A 14 23.15 -81.99 32.83
CA ASP A 14 23.32 -81.25 34.08
C ASP A 14 22.58 -79.90 34.01
N GLU A 15 22.70 -79.11 35.08
CA GLU A 15 22.11 -77.78 35.20
C GLU A 15 22.69 -76.75 34.21
N ASP A 16 23.90 -76.99 33.70
CA ASP A 16 24.55 -76.13 32.70
C ASP A 16 23.91 -76.27 31.32
N PHE A 17 23.46 -77.47 30.95
CA PHE A 17 22.82 -77.69 29.65
C PHE A 17 21.57 -76.82 29.40
N PRO A 18 20.54 -76.78 30.27
CA PRO A 18 19.40 -75.90 30.07
C PRO A 18 19.79 -74.41 30.20
N ALA A 19 20.71 -74.04 31.09
CA ALA A 19 21.17 -72.67 31.22
C ALA A 19 21.81 -72.15 29.92
N GLN A 20 22.71 -72.92 29.29
CA GLN A 20 23.33 -72.54 28.01
C GLN A 20 22.29 -72.33 26.89
N ARG A 21 21.22 -73.14 26.86
CA ARG A 21 20.14 -72.99 25.87
C ARG A 21 19.28 -71.77 26.14
N ILE A 22 19.02 -71.44 27.40
CA ILE A 22 18.26 -70.24 27.76
C ILE A 22 19.10 -68.98 27.55
N ALA A 23 20.40 -69.00 27.83
CA ALA A 23 21.31 -67.88 27.57
C ALA A 23 21.34 -67.47 26.09
N ALA A 24 21.15 -68.42 25.18
CA ALA A 24 21.03 -68.16 23.74
C ALA A 24 19.68 -67.52 23.35
N LEU A 25 18.66 -67.60 24.20
CA LEU A 25 17.32 -67.07 23.94
C LEU A 25 17.04 -65.78 24.71
N VAL A 26 17.62 -65.64 25.90
CA VAL A 26 17.36 -64.53 26.82
C VAL A 26 18.69 -63.89 27.21
N PRO A 27 18.97 -62.66 26.74
CA PRO A 27 20.17 -61.93 27.09
C PRO A 27 20.26 -61.62 28.59
N ASN A 28 21.49 -61.45 29.07
CA ASN A 28 21.76 -61.01 30.44
C ASN A 28 21.10 -59.65 30.70
N GLY A 29 20.47 -59.50 31.85
CA GLY A 29 19.86 -58.24 32.26
C GLY A 29 18.79 -58.41 33.33
N VAL A 30 18.32 -57.28 33.86
CA VAL A 30 17.20 -57.22 34.80
C VAL A 30 15.89 -56.87 34.10
N TYR A 31 14.74 -57.21 34.68
CA TYR A 31 13.46 -56.75 34.13
C TYR A 31 13.18 -55.27 34.50
N GLN A 32 12.50 -54.56 33.60
CA GLN A 32 12.35 -53.09 33.63
C GLN A 32 11.61 -52.52 34.88
N ASN A 33 10.87 -53.34 35.60
CA ASN A 33 10.04 -52.94 36.75
C ASN A 33 10.43 -53.65 38.06
N GLY A 34 11.73 -53.80 38.34
CA GLY A 34 12.20 -54.42 39.58
C GLY A 34 13.70 -54.25 39.81
N SER A 35 14.19 -54.78 40.94
CA SER A 35 15.61 -54.71 41.32
C SER A 35 16.17 -53.29 41.47
N GLN A 36 15.31 -52.31 41.81
CA GLN A 36 15.73 -50.92 42.03
C GLN A 36 16.41 -50.78 43.37
N VAL A 37 17.53 -50.05 43.43
CA VAL A 37 18.25 -49.78 44.68
C VAL A 37 17.74 -48.48 45.31
N LEU A 38 17.25 -48.59 46.54
CA LEU A 38 16.70 -47.49 47.34
C LEU A 38 17.50 -47.31 48.63
N ALA A 39 17.84 -46.07 48.98
CA ALA A 39 18.50 -45.78 50.26
C ALA A 39 17.48 -45.67 51.40
N ASP A 40 17.79 -46.22 52.57
CA ASP A 40 16.88 -46.24 53.73
C ASP A 40 17.19 -45.16 54.78
N GLY A 41 18.18 -44.29 54.52
CA GLY A 41 18.64 -43.27 55.46
C GLY A 41 19.67 -43.77 56.48
N SER A 42 20.18 -45.00 56.33
CA SER A 42 21.29 -45.57 57.09
C SER A 42 22.43 -46.03 56.16
N MET A 43 23.40 -46.80 56.65
CA MET A 43 24.42 -47.46 55.82
C MET A 43 23.90 -48.75 55.17
N LYS A 44 22.62 -48.77 54.82
CA LYS A 44 21.93 -49.90 54.19
C LYS A 44 21.13 -49.42 52.99
N LEU A 45 20.88 -50.33 52.07
CA LEU A 45 20.11 -50.11 50.85
C LEU A 45 19.09 -51.24 50.72
N GLN A 46 17.93 -50.92 50.14
CA GLN A 46 16.87 -51.86 49.84
C GLN A 46 16.78 -52.04 48.33
N VAL A 47 16.95 -53.26 47.85
CA VAL A 47 16.74 -53.60 46.45
C VAL A 47 15.33 -54.13 46.28
N THR A 48 14.50 -53.44 45.51
CA THR A 48 13.08 -53.81 45.34
C THR A 48 12.91 -55.19 44.71
N PRO A 49 11.76 -55.86 44.92
CA PRO A 49 11.43 -57.11 44.25
C PRO A 49 11.69 -57.04 42.74
N GLY A 50 12.18 -58.12 42.15
CA GLY A 50 12.66 -58.08 40.79
C GLY A 50 13.09 -59.43 40.26
N ARG A 51 13.37 -59.44 38.96
CA ARG A 51 13.77 -60.63 38.21
C ARG A 51 14.95 -60.29 37.32
N ALA A 52 15.78 -61.28 37.03
CA ALA A 52 16.90 -61.11 36.11
C ALA A 52 17.29 -62.44 35.47
N TRP A 53 18.05 -62.33 34.38
CA TRP A 53 18.74 -63.43 33.74
C TRP A 53 20.24 -63.13 33.69
N ILE A 54 21.06 -64.11 34.08
CA ILE A 54 22.52 -64.05 33.94
C ILE A 54 23.00 -65.41 33.45
N ASN A 55 23.62 -65.45 32.27
CA ASN A 55 24.13 -66.65 31.61
C ASN A 55 23.10 -67.80 31.56
N GLY A 56 21.82 -67.47 31.36
CA GLY A 56 20.72 -68.43 31.32
C GLY A 56 20.23 -68.94 32.67
N TYR A 57 20.78 -68.44 33.78
CA TYR A 57 20.28 -68.66 35.14
C TYR A 57 19.28 -67.55 35.52
N PHE A 58 18.21 -67.93 36.21
CA PHE A 58 17.10 -67.03 36.57
C PHE A 58 17.19 -66.57 38.02
N TYR A 59 17.12 -65.26 38.23
CA TYR A 59 16.98 -64.64 39.55
C TYR A 59 15.54 -64.16 39.74
N ARG A 60 15.00 -64.37 40.94
CA ARG A 60 13.73 -63.78 41.37
C ARG A 60 13.78 -63.49 42.86
N SER A 61 13.43 -62.26 43.20
CA SER A 61 13.05 -61.88 44.56
C SER A 61 11.63 -61.35 44.54
N ASP A 62 10.77 -61.89 45.40
CA ASP A 62 9.40 -61.41 45.61
C ASP A 62 9.33 -60.35 46.72
N GLU A 63 10.40 -60.18 47.50
CA GLU A 63 10.53 -59.19 48.58
C GLU A 63 11.75 -58.28 48.36
N ALA A 64 11.80 -57.16 49.10
CA ALA A 64 12.95 -56.28 49.06
C ALA A 64 14.17 -56.95 49.72
N VAL A 65 15.33 -56.87 49.08
CA VAL A 65 16.58 -57.42 49.59
C VAL A 65 17.39 -56.30 50.22
N GLU A 66 17.65 -56.40 51.52
CA GLU A 66 18.52 -55.47 52.23
C GLU A 66 20.00 -55.81 51.95
N VAL A 67 20.79 -54.80 51.61
CA VAL A 67 22.25 -54.90 51.53
C VAL A 67 22.90 -53.83 52.40
N THR A 68 23.92 -54.23 53.15
CA THR A 68 24.69 -53.31 54.00
C THR A 68 25.90 -52.79 53.23
N VAL A 69 26.06 -51.48 53.19
CA VAL A 69 27.25 -50.83 52.63
C VAL A 69 28.34 -50.79 53.70
N PRO A 70 29.60 -51.20 53.39
CA PRO A 70 30.69 -51.14 54.35
C PRO A 70 30.87 -49.75 54.95
N THR A 71 31.41 -49.67 56.17
CA THR A 71 31.62 -48.38 56.87
C THR A 71 32.47 -47.43 56.03
N ALA A 72 32.10 -46.15 56.00
CA ALA A 72 32.80 -45.14 55.22
C ALA A 72 34.26 -44.97 55.67
N HIS A 73 35.15 -44.68 54.73
CA HIS A 73 36.53 -44.36 55.04
C HIS A 73 36.61 -43.00 55.76
N PRO A 74 37.44 -42.84 56.81
CA PRO A 74 37.42 -41.64 57.66
C PRO A 74 37.93 -40.37 56.98
N SER A 75 38.68 -40.49 55.87
CA SER A 75 39.34 -39.33 55.24
C SER A 75 39.18 -39.22 53.72
N LEU A 76 38.57 -40.19 53.04
CA LEU A 76 38.47 -40.22 51.57
C LEU A 76 37.11 -40.76 51.13
N PRO A 77 36.49 -40.22 50.07
CA PRO A 77 35.27 -40.78 49.51
C PRO A 77 35.58 -42.03 48.66
N ARG A 78 34.56 -42.84 48.41
CA ARG A 78 34.62 -43.97 47.46
C ARG A 78 33.30 -44.15 46.70
N LYS A 79 33.32 -44.99 45.66
CA LYS A 79 32.12 -45.47 44.98
C LYS A 79 32.02 -46.97 45.16
N ASP A 80 30.92 -47.44 45.71
CA ASP A 80 30.62 -48.87 45.83
C ASP A 80 29.63 -49.27 44.73
N ALA A 81 29.67 -50.51 44.27
CA ALA A 81 28.72 -51.02 43.29
C ALA A 81 27.75 -52.01 43.95
N VAL A 82 26.46 -51.76 43.83
CA VAL A 82 25.43 -52.76 44.17
C VAL A 82 25.21 -53.61 42.93
N VAL A 83 25.55 -54.89 43.02
CA VAL A 83 25.50 -55.82 41.89
C VAL A 83 24.55 -56.97 42.20
N LEU A 84 23.85 -57.45 41.17
CA LEU A 84 23.31 -58.80 41.18
C LEU A 84 24.39 -59.73 40.62
N ARG A 85 24.91 -60.60 41.48
CA ARG A 85 26.01 -61.52 41.16
C ARG A 85 25.47 -62.91 40.95
N TRP A 86 25.80 -63.51 39.82
CA TRP A 86 25.76 -64.95 39.61
C TRP A 86 27.14 -65.52 39.96
N ASP A 87 27.19 -66.46 40.91
CA ASP A 87 28.41 -67.13 41.37
C ASP A 87 28.24 -68.65 41.22
N LEU A 88 28.87 -69.20 40.19
CA LEU A 88 28.78 -70.62 39.83
C LEU A 88 29.50 -71.54 40.84
N PRO A 89 30.72 -71.23 41.33
CA PRO A 89 31.36 -72.01 42.39
C PRO A 89 30.50 -72.13 43.66
N GLU A 90 29.92 -71.02 44.12
CA GLU A 90 29.08 -71.00 45.33
C GLU A 90 27.62 -71.42 45.05
N LYS A 91 27.26 -71.61 43.78
CA LYS A 91 25.91 -71.93 43.30
C LYS A 91 24.83 -70.97 43.82
N VAL A 92 25.18 -69.69 43.91
CA VAL A 92 24.29 -68.63 44.41
C VAL A 92 24.15 -67.54 43.38
N MET A 93 22.93 -67.01 43.25
CA MET A 93 22.70 -65.74 42.58
C MET A 93 21.97 -64.78 43.52
N GLY A 94 22.56 -63.62 43.78
CA GLY A 94 22.07 -62.71 44.80
C GLY A 94 22.68 -61.32 44.71
N VAL A 95 22.04 -60.36 45.40
CA VAL A 95 22.49 -58.98 45.44
C VAL A 95 23.61 -58.83 46.47
N CYS A 96 24.71 -58.18 46.11
CA CYS A 96 25.78 -57.84 47.04
C CYS A 96 26.41 -56.48 46.71
N VAL A 97 27.23 -55.97 47.64
CA VAL A 97 27.98 -54.73 47.47
C VAL A 97 29.44 -55.08 47.14
N VAL A 98 29.94 -54.56 46.04
CA VAL A 98 31.36 -54.53 45.72
C VAL A 98 31.92 -53.21 46.22
N GLU A 99 32.73 -53.28 47.27
CA GLU A 99 33.36 -52.10 47.86
C GLU A 99 34.38 -51.47 46.90
N GLY A 100 34.33 -50.15 46.76
CA GLY A 100 35.30 -49.39 45.99
C GLY A 100 36.57 -49.05 46.77
N THR A 101 37.56 -48.55 46.06
CA THR A 101 38.80 -48.05 46.67
C THR A 101 38.65 -46.57 47.07
N PRO A 102 38.93 -46.19 48.34
CA PRO A 102 38.93 -44.78 48.76
C PRO A 102 39.96 -43.94 48.00
N ALA A 103 39.53 -42.81 47.42
CA ALA A 103 40.38 -41.91 46.66
C ALA A 103 39.79 -40.50 46.57
N ASN A 104 40.61 -39.48 46.31
CA ASN A 104 40.14 -38.10 46.09
C ASN A 104 39.21 -37.97 44.88
N ASN A 105 39.39 -38.82 43.86
CA ASN A 105 38.50 -38.94 42.71
C ASN A 105 38.08 -40.41 42.54
N PRO A 106 37.07 -40.87 43.28
CA PRO A 106 36.75 -42.28 43.38
C PRO A 106 36.15 -42.82 42.08
N GLN A 107 36.69 -43.95 41.63
CA GLN A 107 36.25 -44.65 40.42
C GLN A 107 35.31 -45.81 40.78
N PRO A 108 34.35 -46.16 39.90
CA PRO A 108 33.58 -47.40 40.00
C PRO A 108 34.50 -48.62 40.19
N PRO A 109 34.15 -49.57 41.08
CA PRO A 109 34.89 -50.82 41.21
C PRO A 109 34.73 -51.67 39.95
N ALA A 110 35.73 -52.50 39.65
CA ALA A 110 35.67 -53.40 38.50
C ALA A 110 34.61 -54.49 38.73
N LEU A 111 33.76 -54.71 37.73
CA LEU A 111 32.78 -55.80 37.72
C LEU A 111 33.48 -57.13 37.42
N ARG A 112 33.09 -58.20 38.10
CA ARG A 112 33.56 -59.55 37.77
C ARG A 112 32.63 -60.16 36.71
N ARG A 113 33.18 -60.45 35.53
CA ARG A 113 32.44 -61.02 34.38
C ARG A 113 33.29 -62.05 33.67
N ASP A 114 33.45 -63.19 34.32
CA ASP A 114 34.18 -64.35 33.82
C ASP A 114 33.25 -65.57 33.73
N SER A 115 33.80 -66.75 33.44
CA SER A 115 33.03 -67.98 33.30
C SER A 115 32.47 -68.53 34.62
N GLN A 116 32.94 -68.03 35.76
CA GLN A 116 32.55 -68.51 37.09
C GLN A 116 31.70 -67.49 37.83
N VAL A 117 31.92 -66.19 37.60
CA VAL A 117 31.17 -65.12 38.25
C VAL A 117 30.80 -64.03 37.26
N TYR A 118 29.56 -63.56 37.33
CA TYR A 118 29.06 -62.50 36.47
C TYR A 118 28.21 -61.49 37.24
N ASP A 119 28.62 -60.22 37.17
CA ASP A 119 27.98 -59.09 37.82
C ASP A 119 27.13 -58.25 36.84
N LEU A 120 25.88 -58.03 37.23
CA LEU A 120 25.04 -56.95 36.72
C LEU A 120 24.99 -55.81 37.74
N GLN A 121 25.52 -54.63 37.39
CA GLN A 121 25.53 -53.47 38.26
C GLN A 121 24.16 -52.79 38.31
N LEU A 122 23.46 -52.92 39.42
CA LEU A 122 22.15 -52.31 39.61
C LEU A 122 22.28 -50.82 39.93
N ALA A 123 23.27 -50.44 40.73
CA ALA A 123 23.55 -49.05 41.04
C ALA A 123 25.01 -48.82 41.44
N LEU A 124 25.43 -47.57 41.32
CA LEU A 124 26.63 -47.02 41.93
C LEU A 124 26.26 -46.18 43.15
N VAL A 125 26.97 -46.37 44.24
CA VAL A 125 26.70 -45.69 45.52
C VAL A 125 27.90 -44.86 45.88
N LYS A 126 27.73 -43.53 45.92
CA LYS A 126 28.78 -42.62 46.36
C LYS A 126 28.79 -42.57 47.88
N VAL A 127 29.84 -43.11 48.50
CA VAL A 127 30.06 -43.06 49.94
C VAL A 127 30.99 -41.89 50.24
N GLU A 128 30.44 -40.84 50.84
CA GLU A 128 31.23 -39.67 51.25
C GLU A 128 32.13 -39.98 52.44
N THR A 129 33.20 -39.19 52.62
CA THR A 129 34.11 -39.30 53.75
C THR A 129 33.35 -39.28 55.08
N GLY A 130 33.55 -40.32 55.91
CA GLY A 130 32.92 -40.41 57.23
C GLY A 130 31.38 -40.52 57.22
N ALA A 131 30.76 -40.88 56.10
CA ALA A 131 29.31 -41.06 56.02
C ALA A 131 28.79 -42.12 57.02
N ILE A 132 27.69 -41.79 57.70
CA ILE A 132 26.94 -42.69 58.61
C ILE A 132 25.54 -43.01 58.10
N ALA A 133 25.16 -42.43 56.96
CA ALA A 133 23.87 -42.58 56.31
C ALA A 133 24.01 -42.34 54.81
N LEU A 134 23.23 -43.06 54.02
CA LEU A 134 23.12 -42.88 52.58
C LEU A 134 21.76 -42.28 52.24
N THR A 135 21.76 -41.27 51.37
CA THR A 135 20.56 -40.70 50.78
C THR A 135 20.33 -41.25 49.39
N GLN A 136 19.10 -41.16 48.86
CA GLN A 136 18.83 -41.62 47.50
C GLN A 136 19.70 -40.91 46.45
N SER A 137 20.08 -39.65 46.68
CA SER A 137 20.98 -38.89 45.81
C SER A 137 22.40 -39.46 45.75
N ALA A 138 22.82 -40.27 46.73
CA ALA A 138 24.07 -40.99 46.69
C ALA A 138 24.00 -42.25 45.80
N VAL A 139 22.80 -42.69 45.41
CA VAL A 139 22.55 -43.89 44.61
C VAL A 139 22.28 -43.49 43.15
N GLN A 140 23.24 -43.78 42.28
CA GLN A 140 23.11 -43.66 40.84
C GLN A 140 22.61 -44.98 40.26
N ASP A 141 21.41 -44.97 39.69
CA ASP A 141 20.83 -46.13 38.99
C ASP A 141 21.60 -46.43 37.69
N THR A 142 21.99 -47.69 37.48
CA THR A 142 22.73 -48.13 36.30
C THR A 142 22.00 -49.22 35.51
N ARG A 143 20.74 -49.56 35.87
CA ARG A 143 19.99 -50.67 35.25
C ARG A 143 19.68 -50.43 33.77
N THR A 144 19.55 -49.17 33.36
CA THR A 144 19.35 -48.78 31.95
C THR A 144 20.61 -48.89 31.10
N ASP A 145 21.79 -48.93 31.71
CA ASP A 145 23.06 -48.97 30.99
C ASP A 145 23.39 -50.41 30.58
N LYS A 146 23.29 -50.69 29.27
CA LYS A 146 23.58 -52.00 28.68
C LYS A 146 25.03 -52.43 28.87
N ALA A 147 25.97 -51.52 29.12
CA ALA A 147 27.37 -51.87 29.32
C ALA A 147 27.60 -52.55 30.69
N VAL A 148 26.86 -52.16 31.73
CA VAL A 148 27.06 -52.64 33.11
C VAL A 148 25.89 -53.43 33.71
N CYS A 149 24.69 -53.31 33.15
CA CYS A 149 23.53 -54.13 33.50
C CYS A 149 22.64 -54.41 32.28
N GLY A 150 21.80 -53.44 31.90
CA GLY A 150 20.82 -53.56 30.84
C GLY A 150 19.51 -54.19 31.28
N TYR A 151 18.43 -53.80 30.59
CA TYR A 151 17.13 -54.46 30.72
C TYR A 151 17.02 -55.64 29.76
N THR A 152 16.54 -56.77 30.28
CA THR A 152 16.14 -57.93 29.49
C THR A 152 14.62 -57.93 29.34
N GLN A 153 14.12 -58.21 28.14
CA GLN A 153 12.68 -58.24 27.82
C GLN A 153 12.16 -59.69 27.66
N GLY A 154 13.04 -60.70 27.66
CA GLY A 154 12.70 -62.08 27.31
C GLY A 154 12.48 -62.24 25.81
N PHE A 155 13.23 -63.15 25.18
CA PHE A 155 13.37 -63.33 23.73
C PHE A 155 13.97 -62.11 23.02
N ASP A 156 15.07 -62.31 22.32
CA ASP A 156 15.74 -61.25 21.56
C ASP A 156 14.75 -60.67 20.53
N GLN A 157 14.51 -59.35 20.56
CA GLN A 157 13.67 -58.73 19.55
C GLN A 157 14.40 -58.75 18.21
N MET A 158 13.65 -58.98 17.13
CA MET A 158 14.16 -58.96 15.75
C MET A 158 15.13 -57.79 15.55
N ASP A 159 16.37 -58.08 15.14
CA ASP A 159 17.38 -57.07 14.89
C ASP A 159 17.05 -56.30 13.61
N PHE A 160 16.41 -55.14 13.77
CA PHE A 160 16.09 -54.24 12.68
C PHE A 160 17.23 -53.28 12.32
N SER A 161 18.41 -53.38 12.94
CA SER A 161 19.52 -52.46 12.68
C SER A 161 19.93 -52.46 11.21
N GLN A 162 19.96 -53.63 10.57
CA GLN A 162 20.28 -53.76 9.15
C GLN A 162 19.18 -53.18 8.25
N LEU A 163 17.90 -53.38 8.61
CA LEU A 163 16.77 -52.79 7.89
C LEU A 163 16.83 -51.26 7.97
N MET A 164 17.16 -50.70 9.13
CA MET A 164 17.26 -49.26 9.34
C MET A 164 18.48 -48.66 8.63
N ALA A 165 19.63 -49.33 8.64
CA ALA A 165 20.80 -48.91 7.86
C ALA A 165 20.53 -48.89 6.35
N GLN A 166 19.76 -49.85 5.83
CA GLN A 166 19.32 -49.85 4.43
C GLN A 166 18.35 -48.71 4.12
N LEU A 167 17.44 -48.38 5.04
CA LEU A 167 16.51 -47.27 4.89
C LEU A 167 17.24 -45.92 4.84
N ASP A 168 18.22 -45.72 5.72
CA ASP A 168 19.04 -44.50 5.76
C ASP A 168 19.89 -44.33 4.50
N ALA A 169 20.51 -45.42 4.02
CA ALA A 169 21.28 -45.42 2.78
C ALA A 169 20.41 -45.05 1.57
N TRP A 170 19.21 -45.63 1.48
CA TRP A 170 18.25 -45.30 0.43
C TRP A 170 17.79 -43.83 0.50
N ALA A 171 17.55 -43.32 1.71
CA ALA A 171 17.12 -41.93 1.90
C ALA A 171 18.19 -40.92 1.43
N GLU A 172 19.47 -41.20 1.72
CA GLU A 172 20.57 -40.32 1.27
C GLU A 172 20.80 -40.41 -0.24
N GLU A 173 20.68 -41.60 -0.83
CA GLU A 173 20.72 -41.77 -2.30
C GLU A 173 19.58 -40.99 -2.97
N TYR A 174 18.35 -41.12 -2.46
CA TYR A 174 17.19 -40.39 -2.97
C TYR A 174 17.37 -38.88 -2.88
N ARG A 175 17.84 -38.38 -1.73
CA ARG A 175 18.10 -36.95 -1.49
C ARG A 175 19.17 -36.41 -2.44
N THR A 176 20.24 -37.17 -2.64
CA THR A 176 21.34 -36.80 -3.54
C THR A 176 20.86 -36.75 -4.99
N GLY A 177 20.18 -37.80 -5.46
CA GLY A 177 19.64 -37.84 -6.82
C GLY A 177 18.67 -36.70 -7.11
N LYS A 178 17.82 -36.31 -6.15
CA LYS A 178 16.92 -35.15 -6.32
C LYS A 178 17.64 -33.81 -6.36
N ASN A 179 18.72 -33.65 -5.61
CA ASN A 179 19.54 -32.46 -5.71
C ASN A 179 20.26 -32.39 -7.06
N GLU A 180 20.82 -33.49 -7.55
CA GLU A 180 21.48 -33.54 -8.86
C GLU A 180 20.50 -33.25 -10.00
N GLU A 181 19.29 -33.83 -9.95
CA GLU A 181 18.22 -33.56 -10.92
C GLU A 181 17.81 -32.08 -10.92
N PHE A 182 17.65 -31.49 -9.73
CA PHE A 182 17.35 -30.07 -9.58
C PHE A 182 18.47 -29.17 -10.09
N GLN A 183 19.73 -29.46 -9.75
CA GLN A 183 20.88 -28.67 -10.21
C GLN A 183 21.02 -28.77 -11.73
N GLY A 184 20.86 -29.95 -12.33
CA GLY A 184 20.90 -30.11 -13.78
C GLY A 184 19.79 -29.33 -14.50
N TRP A 185 18.57 -29.33 -13.95
CA TRP A 185 17.49 -28.47 -14.42
C TRP A 185 17.85 -26.98 -14.27
N PHE A 186 18.36 -26.58 -13.10
CA PHE A 186 18.72 -25.19 -12.80
C PHE A 186 19.82 -24.67 -13.74
N ASP A 187 20.87 -25.46 -13.97
CA ASP A 187 21.96 -25.12 -14.90
C ASP A 187 21.44 -25.00 -16.33
N THR A 188 20.53 -25.89 -16.76
CA THR A 188 19.88 -25.78 -18.07
C THR A 188 19.13 -24.46 -18.24
N ILE A 189 18.36 -24.04 -17.23
CA ILE A 189 17.64 -22.75 -17.25
C ILE A 189 18.62 -21.58 -17.21
N LYS A 190 19.69 -21.68 -16.42
CA LYS A 190 20.72 -20.67 -16.30
C LYS A 190 21.44 -20.46 -17.63
N ASP A 191 21.89 -21.52 -18.30
CA ASP A 191 22.56 -21.45 -19.61
C ASP A 191 21.66 -20.82 -20.67
N GLN A 192 20.36 -21.16 -20.67
CA GLN A 192 19.38 -20.53 -21.57
C GLN A 192 19.26 -19.02 -21.33
N LEU A 193 19.35 -18.58 -20.07
CA LEU A 193 19.27 -17.17 -19.70
C LEU A 193 20.58 -16.43 -19.94
N THR A 194 21.74 -17.04 -19.70
CA THR A 194 23.04 -16.36 -19.80
C THR A 194 23.54 -16.19 -21.22
N ASP A 195 23.34 -17.18 -22.09
CA ASP A 195 24.11 -17.22 -23.35
C ASP A 195 23.44 -16.44 -24.49
N ASN A 196 22.11 -16.54 -24.64
CA ASN A 196 21.42 -15.94 -25.77
C ASN A 196 20.47 -14.82 -25.38
N VAL A 197 19.77 -14.94 -24.24
CA VAL A 197 18.71 -13.99 -23.88
C VAL A 197 19.28 -12.80 -23.10
N ALA A 198 20.09 -13.00 -22.06
CA ALA A 198 20.70 -11.90 -21.31
C ALA A 198 21.69 -11.11 -22.17
N GLY A 199 22.53 -11.79 -22.97
CA GLY A 199 23.44 -11.13 -23.91
C GLY A 199 22.70 -10.31 -24.98
N SER A 200 21.66 -10.88 -25.59
CA SER A 200 20.83 -10.16 -26.58
C SER A 200 20.05 -9.00 -25.96
N LEU A 201 19.48 -9.19 -24.76
CA LEU A 201 18.77 -8.14 -24.05
C LEU A 201 19.71 -7.01 -23.63
N GLN A 202 20.91 -7.32 -23.15
CA GLN A 202 21.93 -6.32 -22.83
C GLN A 202 22.39 -5.57 -24.08
N ALA A 203 22.55 -6.24 -25.22
CA ALA A 203 22.86 -5.60 -26.49
C ALA A 203 21.74 -4.65 -26.93
N GLN A 204 20.48 -5.05 -26.80
CA GLN A 204 19.32 -4.20 -27.08
C GLN A 204 19.23 -3.00 -26.11
N ILE A 205 19.51 -3.20 -24.82
CA ILE A 205 19.56 -2.11 -23.81
C ILE A 205 20.68 -1.12 -24.12
N ASN A 206 21.86 -1.61 -24.52
CA ASN A 206 22.97 -0.74 -24.90
C ASN A 206 22.62 0.08 -26.14
N GLN A 207 22.02 -0.53 -27.16
CA GLN A 207 21.52 0.19 -28.35
C GLN A 207 20.49 1.27 -27.98
N ILE A 208 19.55 0.97 -27.08
CA ILE A 208 18.58 1.95 -26.58
C ILE A 208 19.28 3.07 -25.80
N THR A 209 20.22 2.74 -24.92
CA THR A 209 20.91 3.70 -24.06
C THR A 209 21.81 4.63 -24.86
N GLU A 210 22.55 4.10 -25.83
CA GLU A 210 23.42 4.87 -26.72
C GLU A 210 22.63 5.76 -27.69
N SER A 211 21.46 5.33 -28.12
CA SER A 211 20.58 6.13 -29.00
C SER A 211 19.68 7.11 -28.24
N LYS A 212 19.49 6.93 -26.93
CA LYS A 212 18.69 7.83 -26.10
C LYS A 212 19.35 9.20 -25.98
N GLY A 213 18.73 10.21 -26.59
CA GLY A 213 19.17 11.60 -26.53
C GLY A 213 20.16 12.02 -27.63
N GLN A 214 20.43 11.14 -28.61
CA GLN A 214 21.19 11.49 -29.80
C GLN A 214 20.23 11.90 -30.94
N PRO A 215 20.57 12.93 -31.76
CA PRO A 215 19.81 13.25 -32.97
C PRO A 215 19.72 12.03 -33.90
N GLY A 216 18.50 11.56 -34.19
CA GLY A 216 18.26 10.37 -35.03
C GLY A 216 18.16 9.03 -34.29
N GLY A 217 18.08 9.05 -32.95
CA GLY A 217 17.81 7.84 -32.15
C GLY A 217 16.39 7.28 -32.34
N ILE A 218 16.19 6.04 -31.88
CA ILE A 218 14.96 5.22 -32.03
C ILE A 218 13.65 5.82 -31.49
N ALA A 219 13.69 6.92 -30.74
CA ALA A 219 12.48 7.62 -30.25
C ALA A 219 12.07 8.83 -31.12
N GLU A 220 12.92 9.24 -32.07
CA GLU A 220 12.78 10.53 -32.76
C GLU A 220 12.91 10.46 -34.28
N GLN A 221 13.33 9.31 -34.84
CA GLN A 221 13.72 9.21 -36.24
C GLN A 221 12.57 9.50 -37.21
N ASP A 222 11.35 9.03 -36.93
CA ASP A 222 10.21 9.29 -37.81
C ASP A 222 9.69 10.72 -37.70
N ALA A 223 9.72 11.30 -36.50
CA ALA A 223 9.23 12.66 -36.27
C ALA A 223 10.20 13.72 -36.81
N LEU A 224 11.52 13.58 -36.59
CA LEU A 224 12.49 14.53 -37.14
C LEU A 224 12.62 14.44 -38.65
N GLN A 225 12.54 13.23 -39.22
CA GLN A 225 12.57 13.09 -40.67
C GLN A 225 11.31 13.66 -41.31
N ALA A 226 10.12 13.42 -40.73
CA ALA A 226 8.88 14.04 -41.21
C ALA A 226 8.87 15.58 -41.05
N LEU A 227 9.45 16.12 -39.98
CA LEU A 227 9.64 17.57 -39.81
C LEU A 227 10.64 18.11 -40.84
N ALA A 228 11.73 17.38 -41.15
CA ALA A 228 12.71 17.78 -42.15
C ALA A 228 12.12 17.75 -43.58
N ASP A 229 11.37 16.70 -43.91
CA ASP A 229 10.77 16.50 -45.24
C ASP A 229 9.62 17.49 -45.50
N SER A 230 8.92 17.95 -44.46
CA SER A 230 7.85 18.94 -44.56
C SER A 230 8.35 20.39 -44.63
N ARG A 231 9.65 20.67 -44.40
CA ARG A 231 10.18 22.03 -44.50
C ARG A 231 10.18 22.52 -45.94
N GLY A 232 9.47 23.63 -46.18
CA GLY A 232 9.40 24.28 -47.48
C GLY A 232 8.47 23.61 -48.50
N GLN A 233 7.75 22.56 -48.11
CA GLN A 233 6.72 21.92 -48.93
C GLN A 233 5.36 22.65 -48.79
N ALA A 234 4.46 22.45 -49.75
CA ALA A 234 3.07 22.91 -49.65
C ALA A 234 2.37 22.25 -48.44
N ASP A 235 1.60 23.02 -47.68
CA ASP A 235 0.97 22.62 -46.41
C ASP A 235 1.95 22.13 -45.31
N GLY A 236 3.23 22.44 -45.45
CA GLY A 236 4.31 22.05 -44.53
C GLY A 236 4.82 23.15 -43.61
N ILE A 237 6.06 23.01 -43.14
CA ILE A 237 6.71 23.94 -42.20
C ILE A 237 7.46 25.04 -42.96
N ALA A 238 7.22 26.30 -42.60
CA ALA A 238 7.86 27.45 -43.24
C ALA A 238 9.40 27.48 -43.02
N THR A 239 10.13 28.01 -44.00
CA THR A 239 11.60 28.20 -43.93
C THR A 239 11.96 29.66 -43.63
N LEU A 240 13.20 29.88 -43.15
CA LEU A 240 13.76 31.22 -42.92
C LEU A 240 14.81 31.57 -43.99
N ASP A 241 14.91 32.85 -44.35
CA ASP A 241 15.96 33.39 -45.21
C ASP A 241 17.27 33.62 -44.45
N GLY A 242 18.32 34.06 -45.15
CA GLY A 242 19.64 34.34 -44.55
C GLY A 242 19.65 35.49 -43.54
N ALA A 243 18.55 36.23 -43.40
CA ALA A 243 18.36 37.27 -42.39
C ALA A 243 17.42 36.83 -41.25
N GLY A 244 16.97 35.57 -41.25
CA GLY A 244 16.10 35.00 -40.23
C GLY A 244 14.61 35.36 -40.37
N LYS A 245 14.14 35.79 -41.55
CA LYS A 245 12.72 36.06 -41.82
C LYS A 245 12.07 34.91 -42.57
N LEU A 246 10.74 34.74 -42.43
CA LEU A 246 9.99 33.72 -43.16
C LEU A 246 10.10 33.94 -44.68
N VAL A 247 10.54 32.91 -45.42
CA VAL A 247 10.68 32.95 -46.90
C VAL A 247 9.32 33.05 -47.59
N GLN A 248 8.28 32.48 -46.99
CA GLN A 248 6.93 32.38 -47.53
C GLN A 248 5.97 33.45 -46.96
N MET A 249 6.46 34.64 -46.59
CA MET A 249 5.52 35.69 -46.16
C MET A 249 4.50 35.99 -47.28
N PRO A 250 3.19 36.06 -46.96
CA PRO A 250 2.18 36.55 -47.89
C PRO A 250 2.62 37.90 -48.45
N THR A 251 2.45 38.11 -49.76
CA THR A 251 2.67 39.43 -50.34
C THR A 251 1.64 40.41 -49.78
N ALA A 252 1.89 41.73 -49.87
CA ALA A 252 0.91 42.73 -49.42
C ALA A 252 -0.48 42.51 -50.05
N GLY A 253 -0.53 42.03 -51.30
CA GLY A 253 -1.78 41.68 -51.98
C GLY A 253 -2.52 40.48 -51.37
N ASP A 254 -1.80 39.48 -50.86
CA ASP A 254 -2.40 38.24 -50.35
C ASP A 254 -3.15 38.43 -49.01
N VAL A 255 -2.78 39.46 -48.24
CA VAL A 255 -3.42 39.80 -46.95
C VAL A 255 -4.40 40.98 -47.06
N GLY A 256 -4.68 41.43 -48.29
CA GLY A 256 -5.51 42.62 -48.52
C GLY A 256 -4.89 43.91 -47.96
N ALA A 257 -3.56 43.92 -47.74
CA ALA A 257 -2.85 45.13 -47.34
C ALA A 257 -2.70 46.05 -48.56
N ASP A 258 -3.00 47.32 -48.34
CA ASP A 258 -3.00 48.34 -49.38
C ASP A 258 -1.60 48.47 -50.01
N ALA A 259 -1.53 48.61 -51.34
CA ALA A 259 -0.27 48.63 -52.06
C ALA A 259 0.61 49.79 -51.58
N THR A 260 1.92 49.56 -51.46
CA THR A 260 2.90 50.58 -51.05
C THR A 260 2.70 51.85 -51.86
N GLY A 261 2.27 52.94 -51.20
CA GLY A 261 1.97 54.23 -51.82
C GLY A 261 0.53 54.72 -51.64
N SER A 262 -0.44 53.84 -51.38
CA SER A 262 -1.84 54.25 -51.18
C SER A 262 -2.02 55.17 -49.97
N ALA A 263 -1.36 54.89 -48.85
CA ALA A 263 -1.41 55.75 -47.67
C ALA A 263 -0.85 57.16 -47.95
N ALA A 264 0.22 57.27 -48.77
CA ALA A 264 0.80 58.56 -49.14
C ALA A 264 -0.11 59.33 -50.11
N ALA A 265 -0.75 58.64 -51.06
CA ALA A 265 -1.71 59.24 -51.98
C ALA A 265 -2.98 59.71 -51.25
N VAL A 266 -3.51 58.92 -50.31
CA VAL A 266 -4.65 59.28 -49.46
C VAL A 266 -4.29 60.47 -48.57
N GLN A 267 -3.11 60.49 -47.96
CA GLN A 267 -2.65 61.60 -47.14
C GLN A 267 -2.47 62.88 -47.96
N ALA A 268 -1.97 62.78 -49.19
CA ALA A 268 -1.85 63.92 -50.11
C ALA A 268 -3.22 64.45 -50.55
N ALA A 269 -4.16 63.57 -50.86
CA ALA A 269 -5.54 63.93 -51.20
C ALA A 269 -6.26 64.60 -50.01
N LEU A 270 -6.10 64.06 -48.80
CA LEU A 270 -6.62 64.64 -47.57
C LEU A 270 -5.98 66.00 -47.24
N GLY A 271 -4.67 66.13 -47.41
CA GLY A 271 -3.95 67.38 -47.23
C GLY A 271 -4.42 68.45 -48.22
N SER A 272 -4.62 68.08 -49.48
CA SER A 272 -5.19 68.96 -50.52
C SER A 272 -6.62 69.40 -50.17
N HIS A 273 -7.46 68.48 -49.69
CA HIS A 273 -8.85 68.76 -49.30
C HIS A 273 -8.94 69.67 -48.07
N THR A 274 -8.24 69.33 -46.99
CA THR A 274 -8.23 70.10 -45.73
C THR A 274 -7.60 71.49 -45.89
N GLY A 275 -6.65 71.64 -46.81
CA GLY A 275 -6.06 72.93 -47.16
C GLY A 275 -6.91 73.78 -48.12
N ASN A 276 -7.96 73.22 -48.73
CA ASN A 276 -8.74 73.90 -49.75
C ASN A 276 -9.76 74.88 -49.14
N LYS A 277 -9.51 76.18 -49.33
CA LYS A 277 -10.37 77.28 -48.88
C LYS A 277 -11.38 77.77 -49.93
N GLN A 278 -11.43 77.16 -51.11
CA GLN A 278 -12.28 77.58 -52.23
C GLN A 278 -13.70 76.98 -52.20
N ASN A 279 -14.19 76.56 -51.03
CA ASN A 279 -15.47 75.87 -50.88
C ASN A 279 -15.62 74.67 -51.85
N PRO A 280 -14.74 73.64 -51.76
CA PRO A 280 -14.73 72.51 -52.70
C PRO A 280 -16.02 71.69 -52.71
N HIS A 281 -16.85 71.81 -51.67
CA HIS A 281 -18.15 71.12 -51.56
C HIS A 281 -19.33 72.03 -51.94
N GLY A 282 -19.07 73.25 -52.39
CA GLY A 282 -20.10 74.18 -52.88
C GLY A 282 -21.15 74.57 -51.84
N VAL A 283 -20.83 74.45 -50.55
CA VAL A 283 -21.77 74.73 -49.45
C VAL A 283 -22.02 76.24 -49.38
N THR A 284 -23.27 76.64 -49.52
CA THR A 284 -23.71 78.04 -49.47
C THR A 284 -24.04 78.45 -48.03
N ALA A 285 -23.98 79.75 -47.73
CA ALA A 285 -24.37 80.28 -46.42
C ALA A 285 -25.81 79.86 -46.01
N ALA A 286 -26.70 79.69 -47.00
CA ALA A 286 -28.05 79.19 -46.79
C ALA A 286 -28.10 77.72 -46.31
N GLN A 287 -27.21 76.85 -46.82
CA GLN A 287 -27.18 75.42 -46.46
C GLN A 287 -26.72 75.17 -45.02
N VAL A 288 -25.94 76.08 -44.43
CA VAL A 288 -25.46 75.98 -43.04
C VAL A 288 -26.22 76.89 -42.07
N GLY A 289 -27.27 77.58 -42.54
CA GLY A 289 -28.04 78.53 -41.72
C GLY A 289 -27.24 79.77 -41.28
N ALA A 290 -26.14 80.09 -41.96
CA ALA A 290 -25.32 81.26 -41.66
C ALA A 290 -25.97 82.53 -42.23
N ALA A 291 -26.07 83.56 -41.39
CA ALA A 291 -26.65 84.84 -41.78
C ALA A 291 -25.78 85.57 -42.82
N LEU A 292 -26.41 86.29 -43.75
CA LEU A 292 -25.72 87.09 -44.77
C LEU A 292 -24.87 88.20 -44.15
N ALA A 293 -23.75 88.54 -44.81
CA ALA A 293 -22.74 89.49 -44.31
C ALA A 293 -23.28 90.90 -43.98
N GLY A 294 -24.45 91.28 -44.52
CA GLY A 294 -25.21 92.45 -44.09
C GLY A 294 -26.60 92.02 -43.62
N HIS A 295 -26.81 91.96 -42.31
CA HIS A 295 -28.13 91.84 -41.71
C HIS A 295 -28.17 92.61 -40.38
N THR A 296 -29.37 92.88 -39.88
CA THR A 296 -29.61 93.59 -38.61
C THR A 296 -30.49 92.76 -37.70
N HIS A 297 -30.21 92.78 -36.40
CA HIS A 297 -31.04 92.17 -35.36
C HIS A 297 -31.73 93.24 -34.51
N THR A 298 -32.93 92.94 -34.01
CA THR A 298 -33.60 93.71 -32.95
C THR A 298 -33.25 93.13 -31.58
N ALA A 299 -33.34 93.93 -30.51
CA ALA A 299 -33.04 93.49 -29.14
C ALA A 299 -33.87 92.26 -28.67
N ALA A 300 -35.05 92.04 -29.24
CA ALA A 300 -35.88 90.87 -29.00
C ALA A 300 -35.34 89.58 -29.67
N GLN A 301 -34.59 89.70 -30.77
CA GLN A 301 -34.10 88.57 -31.57
C GLN A 301 -32.82 87.94 -31.02
N VAL A 302 -32.16 88.58 -30.05
CA VAL A 302 -30.93 88.10 -29.41
C VAL A 302 -31.11 87.66 -27.96
N GLY A 303 -32.37 87.45 -27.52
CA GLY A 303 -32.67 86.90 -26.19
C GLY A 303 -32.28 87.82 -25.02
N ALA A 304 -32.05 89.11 -25.27
CA ALA A 304 -31.80 90.08 -24.21
C ALA A 304 -33.13 90.41 -23.50
N VAL A 305 -33.33 89.82 -22.31
CA VAL A 305 -34.49 90.12 -21.45
C VAL A 305 -34.28 91.48 -20.78
N PRO A 306 -35.23 92.43 -20.87
CA PRO A 306 -35.12 93.73 -20.21
C PRO A 306 -35.25 93.58 -18.70
N LEU A 307 -34.26 94.07 -17.95
CA LEU A 307 -34.28 94.09 -16.48
C LEU A 307 -35.11 95.28 -15.99
N SER A 308 -36.32 95.00 -15.51
CA SER A 308 -37.09 95.90 -14.65
C SER A 308 -37.41 95.22 -13.32
N GLY A 309 -36.65 95.58 -12.28
CA GLY A 309 -37.04 95.51 -10.86
C GLY A 309 -37.34 94.14 -10.25
N GLY A 310 -36.43 93.66 -9.37
CA GLY A 310 -36.73 92.61 -8.37
C GLY A 310 -35.95 91.30 -8.56
N ASN A 311 -35.32 90.83 -7.48
CA ASN A 311 -34.46 89.64 -7.38
C ASN A 311 -35.09 88.35 -7.95
N ALA A 312 -34.29 87.53 -8.65
CA ALA A 312 -34.57 86.11 -8.89
C ALA A 312 -33.43 85.24 -8.34
N SER A 313 -33.74 84.56 -7.24
CA SER A 313 -32.97 83.53 -6.55
C SER A 313 -33.06 82.17 -7.24
N ILE A 314 -32.00 81.35 -7.16
CA ILE A 314 -32.14 79.88 -7.23
C ILE A 314 -32.10 79.34 -5.81
N SER A 315 -33.24 78.84 -5.33
CA SER A 315 -33.39 78.08 -4.10
C SER A 315 -34.03 76.73 -4.42
N GLY A 316 -33.31 75.62 -4.19
CA GLY A 316 -33.90 74.26 -4.24
C GLY A 316 -32.91 73.16 -4.63
N GLY A 317 -32.77 72.16 -3.77
CA GLY A 317 -31.92 70.99 -3.94
C GLY A 317 -32.41 70.00 -5.00
N LEU A 318 -31.47 69.17 -5.45
CA LEU A 318 -31.63 68.17 -6.51
C LEU A 318 -32.45 66.97 -5.99
N THR A 319 -33.73 66.89 -6.35
CA THR A 319 -34.59 65.74 -6.05
C THR A 319 -34.49 64.71 -7.17
N ALA A 320 -34.12 63.49 -6.78
CA ALA A 320 -33.89 62.32 -7.61
C ALA A 320 -35.13 61.90 -8.42
N GLY A 321 -34.97 61.82 -9.73
CA GLY A 321 -35.94 61.25 -10.69
C GLY A 321 -35.28 60.35 -11.74
N GLY A 322 -34.10 59.81 -11.44
CA GLY A 322 -33.36 58.91 -12.32
C GLY A 322 -32.73 57.77 -11.53
N THR A 323 -32.96 56.54 -11.98
CA THR A 323 -32.51 55.29 -11.35
C THR A 323 -31.00 55.28 -11.07
N VAL A 324 -30.61 55.39 -9.81
CA VAL A 324 -29.25 55.09 -9.34
C VAL A 324 -29.19 53.58 -9.06
N ARG A 325 -28.50 52.82 -9.93
CA ARG A 325 -28.20 51.41 -9.67
C ARG A 325 -26.96 51.32 -8.77
N ALA A 326 -27.17 51.13 -7.47
CA ALA A 326 -26.16 50.69 -6.53
C ALA A 326 -26.27 49.16 -6.39
N ASN A 327 -25.24 48.42 -6.80
CA ASN A 327 -25.17 46.98 -6.55
C ASN A 327 -24.45 46.74 -5.21
N TYR A 328 -25.17 46.15 -4.27
CA TYR A 328 -24.76 45.79 -2.92
C TYR A 328 -23.75 44.63 -2.92
N PHE A 329 -22.65 44.80 -2.17
CA PHE A 329 -21.75 43.73 -1.72
C PHE A 329 -22.29 43.17 -0.40
N CYS A 330 -22.54 41.86 -0.31
CA CYS A 330 -22.69 41.18 0.97
C CYS A 330 -21.80 39.92 1.00
N ALA A 331 -20.89 39.87 1.98
CA ALA A 331 -20.21 38.66 2.39
C ALA A 331 -20.51 38.48 3.88
N SER A 332 -20.99 37.30 4.28
CA SER A 332 -21.25 36.99 5.69
C SER A 332 -19.93 36.74 6.44
N ALA A 333 -19.89 37.19 7.69
CA ALA A 333 -18.68 37.49 8.46
C ALA A 333 -17.81 36.30 8.91
N ASN A 334 -17.92 35.10 8.31
CA ASN A 334 -17.12 33.94 8.77
C ASN A 334 -16.70 32.94 7.67
N GLN A 335 -16.75 33.31 6.40
CA GLN A 335 -16.16 32.51 5.31
C GLN A 335 -15.38 33.48 4.41
N GLY A 336 -14.07 33.59 4.65
CA GLY A 336 -13.22 34.53 3.92
C GLY A 336 -13.26 34.29 2.41
N LEU A 337 -13.29 35.39 1.65
CA LEU A 337 -12.88 35.41 0.24
C LEU A 337 -11.50 34.76 0.16
N ARG A 338 -11.37 33.64 -0.55
CA ARG A 338 -10.07 32.97 -0.72
C ARG A 338 -9.46 33.40 -2.04
N TYR A 339 -8.25 33.94 -1.95
CA TYR A 339 -7.49 34.54 -3.04
C TYR A 339 -6.44 33.54 -3.54
N GLN A 340 -6.25 33.41 -4.86
CA GLN A 340 -4.95 33.04 -5.42
C GLN A 340 -4.55 34.02 -6.49
N LYS A 341 -3.30 34.46 -6.39
CA LYS A 341 -2.56 35.12 -7.44
C LYS A 341 -1.89 34.02 -8.26
N ASP A 342 -2.21 33.94 -9.54
CA ASP A 342 -1.34 33.22 -10.46
C ASP A 342 -0.04 34.05 -10.62
N ALA A 343 1.09 33.47 -10.22
CA ALA A 343 2.38 34.12 -10.24
C ALA A 343 2.87 34.44 -11.67
N ALA A 344 2.34 33.74 -12.69
CA ALA A 344 2.74 33.92 -14.08
C ALA A 344 1.96 35.05 -14.79
N THR A 345 0.68 35.25 -14.48
CA THR A 345 -0.20 36.15 -15.25
C THR A 345 -0.59 37.44 -14.51
N GLN A 346 -0.31 37.55 -13.21
CA GLN A 346 -0.79 38.65 -12.34
C GLN A 346 -2.32 38.86 -12.35
N THR A 347 -3.10 37.86 -12.79
CA THR A 347 -4.55 37.96 -12.82
C THR A 347 -5.11 37.81 -11.40
N GLU A 348 -5.96 38.75 -10.99
CA GLU A 348 -6.64 38.72 -9.69
C GLU A 348 -8.05 38.16 -9.90
N ILE A 349 -8.32 36.97 -9.35
CA ILE A 349 -9.61 36.29 -9.51
C ILE A 349 -10.27 36.22 -8.13
N ILE A 350 -11.30 37.04 -7.93
CA ILE A 350 -12.10 37.08 -6.69
C ILE A 350 -13.29 36.15 -6.87
N PHE A 351 -13.30 35.02 -6.15
CA PHE A 351 -14.47 34.17 -6.04
C PHE A 351 -15.27 34.54 -4.79
N GLY A 352 -16.40 35.22 -4.98
CA GLY A 352 -17.35 35.48 -3.92
C GLY A 352 -18.07 34.19 -3.51
N ASN A 353 -17.88 33.75 -2.26
CA ASN A 353 -18.72 32.69 -1.70
C ASN A 353 -20.08 33.30 -1.36
N GLY A 354 -21.04 33.20 -2.28
CA GLY A 354 -22.41 33.64 -2.04
C GLY A 354 -23.02 32.84 -0.90
N GLY A 355 -23.40 33.50 0.19
CA GLY A 355 -24.13 32.87 1.28
C GLY A 355 -25.42 32.21 0.79
N ASN A 356 -25.66 30.97 1.22
CA ASN A 356 -26.86 30.21 0.95
C ASN A 356 -28.12 30.96 1.42
N THR A 357 -28.87 31.54 0.50
CA THR A 357 -30.24 31.97 0.74
C THR A 357 -31.08 31.59 -0.47
N TYR A 358 -31.79 30.47 -0.38
CA TYR A 358 -32.82 30.14 -1.37
C TYR A 358 -34.08 30.90 -0.98
N LEU A 359 -34.44 31.92 -1.76
CA LEU A 359 -35.78 32.50 -1.72
C LEU A 359 -36.66 31.64 -2.64
N PRO A 360 -37.68 30.93 -2.12
CA PRO A 360 -38.57 30.16 -2.97
C PRO A 360 -39.22 31.13 -3.98
N ASN A 361 -39.11 30.82 -5.27
CA ASN A 361 -39.60 31.58 -6.43
C ASN A 361 -38.76 32.76 -6.98
N GLN A 362 -37.49 32.92 -6.61
CA GLN A 362 -36.61 33.83 -7.36
C GLN A 362 -35.26 33.18 -7.67
N ASN A 363 -35.03 32.90 -8.96
CA ASN A 363 -33.73 32.50 -9.48
C ASN A 363 -32.73 33.65 -9.32
N VAL A 364 -32.05 33.73 -8.17
CA VAL A 364 -30.95 34.67 -7.96
C VAL A 364 -29.71 34.09 -8.63
N TYR A 365 -29.55 34.39 -9.92
CA TYR A 365 -28.33 34.08 -10.66
C TYR A 365 -27.26 35.11 -10.33
N ALA A 366 -26.16 34.69 -9.70
CA ALA A 366 -24.99 35.54 -9.56
C ALA A 366 -24.43 35.90 -10.95
N THR A 367 -24.53 37.17 -11.35
CA THR A 367 -23.84 37.68 -12.55
C THR A 367 -22.40 37.99 -12.19
N TYR A 368 -21.46 37.18 -12.68
CA TYR A 368 -20.03 37.42 -12.51
C TYR A 368 -19.52 38.36 -13.60
N GLN A 369 -19.12 39.57 -13.22
CA GLN A 369 -18.29 40.44 -14.06
C GLN A 369 -16.87 40.41 -13.49
N MET A 370 -15.90 39.92 -14.27
CA MET A 370 -14.50 39.86 -13.84
C MET A 370 -13.65 40.80 -14.69
N PHE A 371 -12.91 41.66 -14.00
CA PHE A 371 -11.97 42.61 -14.61
C PHE A 371 -10.55 42.18 -14.24
N GLN A 372 -9.58 42.40 -15.13
CA GLN A 372 -8.18 42.47 -14.74
C GLN A 372 -8.00 43.64 -13.75
N ASN A 373 -6.90 43.66 -12.97
CA ASN A 373 -6.61 44.72 -11.99
C ASN A 373 -6.61 46.16 -12.57
N ASN A 374 -6.68 46.29 -13.90
CA ASN A 374 -6.77 47.55 -14.65
C ASN A 374 -8.15 47.80 -15.31
N GLY A 375 -9.22 47.12 -14.88
CA GLY A 375 -10.58 47.36 -15.41
C GLY A 375 -10.82 46.85 -16.83
N LYS A 376 -9.89 46.08 -17.41
CA LYS A 376 -10.07 45.47 -18.74
C LYS A 376 -10.76 44.10 -18.62
N PRO A 377 -11.72 43.75 -19.51
CA PRO A 377 -12.26 42.40 -19.58
C PRO A 377 -11.13 41.40 -19.81
N VAL A 378 -11.17 40.27 -19.11
CA VAL A 378 -10.26 39.15 -19.41
C VAL A 378 -10.62 38.65 -20.81
N GLY A 379 -9.70 38.68 -21.79
CA GLY A 379 -10.01 38.39 -23.20
C GLY A 379 -10.47 36.95 -23.46
N ASP A 380 -10.06 36.01 -22.60
CA ASP A 380 -10.29 34.57 -22.77
C ASP A 380 -11.33 34.05 -21.77
N TYR A 381 -12.48 34.73 -21.68
CA TYR A 381 -13.61 34.26 -20.88
C TYR A 381 -14.76 33.79 -21.77
N GLU A 382 -15.29 32.61 -21.45
CA GLU A 382 -16.46 32.04 -22.10
C GLU A 382 -17.53 31.78 -21.03
N VAL A 383 -18.78 32.08 -21.36
CA VAL A 383 -19.92 31.78 -20.49
C VAL A 383 -20.93 30.96 -21.28
N GLY A 384 -21.45 29.91 -20.68
CA GLY A 384 -22.38 29.02 -21.36
C GLY A 384 -23.31 28.29 -20.41
N SER A 385 -24.20 27.51 -20.99
CA SER A 385 -25.03 26.54 -20.26
C SER A 385 -24.45 25.13 -20.39
N TRP A 386 -24.76 24.27 -19.43
CA TRP A 386 -24.52 22.84 -19.51
C TRP A 386 -25.67 22.08 -18.87
N THR A 387 -25.81 20.80 -19.20
CA THR A 387 -26.93 19.98 -18.75
C THR A 387 -26.43 18.92 -17.78
N PRO A 388 -26.58 19.14 -16.46
CA PRO A 388 -26.12 18.18 -15.47
C PRO A 388 -27.00 16.93 -15.50
N ASN A 389 -26.39 15.74 -15.44
CA ASN A 389 -27.14 14.50 -15.39
C ASN A 389 -26.57 13.57 -14.32
N CYS A 390 -27.44 12.87 -13.60
CA CYS A 390 -27.04 11.85 -12.63
C CYS A 390 -27.88 10.60 -12.84
N ALA A 391 -27.23 9.51 -13.25
CA ALA A 391 -27.92 8.28 -13.62
C ALA A 391 -28.68 7.64 -12.45
N GLN A 392 -28.26 7.91 -11.21
CA GLN A 392 -28.79 7.38 -9.96
C GLN A 392 -30.01 8.16 -9.43
N LEU A 393 -30.40 9.26 -10.07
CA LEU A 393 -31.56 10.06 -9.69
C LEU A 393 -32.64 10.01 -10.77
N ASN A 394 -33.91 10.10 -10.38
CA ASN A 394 -34.96 10.55 -11.29
C ASN A 394 -35.00 12.08 -11.21
N ILE A 395 -34.68 12.73 -12.32
CA ILE A 395 -34.55 14.18 -12.40
C ILE A 395 -35.86 14.76 -12.93
N GLY A 396 -36.51 15.61 -12.14
CA GLY A 396 -37.69 16.37 -12.57
C GLY A 396 -37.28 17.53 -13.48
N SER A 397 -36.42 18.42 -12.97
CA SER A 397 -35.84 19.54 -13.73
C SER A 397 -34.35 19.67 -13.42
N LYS A 398 -33.61 20.25 -14.35
CA LYS A 398 -32.16 20.43 -14.25
C LYS A 398 -31.70 21.67 -15.01
N SER A 399 -30.75 22.39 -14.47
CA SER A 399 -30.08 23.49 -15.16
C SER A 399 -28.62 23.60 -14.74
N GLY A 400 -27.78 24.02 -15.68
CA GLY A 400 -26.37 24.26 -15.41
C GLY A 400 -25.86 25.45 -16.22
N ARG A 401 -24.92 26.19 -15.64
CA ARG A 401 -24.17 27.26 -16.31
C ARG A 401 -22.70 27.14 -15.97
N TYR A 402 -21.84 27.66 -16.83
CA TYR A 402 -20.42 27.71 -16.55
C TYR A 402 -19.79 29.02 -16.99
N VAL A 403 -18.65 29.30 -16.38
CA VAL A 403 -17.71 30.35 -16.79
C VAL A 403 -16.36 29.67 -16.96
N ARG A 404 -15.74 29.82 -18.12
CA ARG A 404 -14.37 29.39 -18.38
C ARG A 404 -13.48 30.62 -18.47
N ILE A 405 -12.30 30.55 -17.87
CA ILE A 405 -11.24 31.55 -17.98
C ILE A 405 -9.93 30.81 -18.23
N GLY A 406 -9.39 30.92 -19.45
CA GLY A 406 -8.20 30.16 -19.85
C GLY A 406 -8.40 28.65 -19.70
N LYS A 407 -7.65 28.02 -18.78
CA LYS A 407 -7.76 26.59 -18.43
C LYS A 407 -8.60 26.29 -17.19
N LEU A 408 -9.21 27.29 -16.56
CA LEU A 408 -10.08 27.08 -15.40
C LEU A 408 -11.53 27.17 -15.82
N VAL A 409 -12.36 26.27 -15.29
CA VAL A 409 -13.79 26.24 -15.53
C VAL A 409 -14.51 26.19 -14.20
N TYR A 410 -15.42 27.12 -13.97
CA TYR A 410 -16.40 27.07 -12.90
C TYR A 410 -17.76 26.67 -13.47
N ALA A 411 -18.27 25.51 -13.09
CA ALA A 411 -19.57 24.99 -13.52
C ALA A 411 -20.53 24.91 -12.33
N GLN A 412 -21.67 25.59 -12.42
CA GLN A 412 -22.75 25.55 -11.42
C GLN A 412 -23.94 24.75 -11.95
N PHE A 413 -24.67 24.10 -11.05
CA PHE A 413 -25.82 23.28 -11.37
C PHE A 413 -26.91 23.32 -10.31
N GLU A 414 -28.12 23.06 -10.77
CA GLU A 414 -29.32 22.81 -9.97
C GLU A 414 -30.04 21.59 -10.55
N ILE A 415 -30.37 20.63 -9.70
CA ILE A 415 -31.12 19.41 -10.05
C ILE A 415 -32.27 19.26 -9.05
N HIS A 416 -33.49 19.26 -9.56
CA HIS A 416 -34.69 18.90 -8.81
C HIS A 416 -34.92 17.40 -8.93
N ILE A 417 -34.99 16.72 -7.79
CA ILE A 417 -35.16 15.28 -7.70
C ILE A 417 -36.65 14.97 -7.69
N SER A 418 -37.14 14.23 -8.69
CA SER A 418 -38.53 13.77 -8.69
C SER A 418 -38.73 12.52 -7.84
N SER A 419 -37.71 11.66 -7.78
CA SER A 419 -37.59 10.51 -6.86
C SER A 419 -36.18 9.93 -6.92
N THR A 420 -35.78 9.17 -5.90
CA THR A 420 -34.51 8.42 -5.93
C THR A 420 -34.68 7.09 -6.66
N LYS A 421 -33.66 6.68 -7.43
CA LYS A 421 -33.63 5.32 -7.98
C LYS A 421 -33.12 4.36 -6.90
N THR A 422 -33.70 3.17 -6.83
CA THR A 422 -33.33 2.10 -5.87
C THR A 422 -31.94 1.49 -6.13
N ASN A 423 -31.23 1.93 -7.17
CA ASN A 423 -29.91 1.42 -7.52
C ASN A 423 -28.81 2.16 -6.71
N GLY A 424 -28.22 1.48 -5.72
CA GLY A 424 -27.23 2.01 -4.79
C GLY A 424 -25.81 2.23 -5.35
N GLY A 425 -25.67 2.63 -6.62
CA GLY A 425 -24.38 2.98 -7.22
C GLY A 425 -23.87 4.36 -6.77
N GLU A 426 -22.58 4.61 -6.96
CA GLU A 426 -21.97 5.93 -6.72
C GLU A 426 -22.61 7.00 -7.61
N MET A 427 -22.91 8.16 -7.04
CA MET A 427 -23.55 9.24 -7.77
C MET A 427 -22.54 9.98 -8.65
N GLU A 428 -22.73 9.86 -9.95
CA GLU A 428 -21.91 10.53 -10.94
C GLU A 428 -22.72 11.63 -11.63
N PHE A 429 -22.22 12.86 -11.56
CA PHE A 429 -22.79 14.02 -12.21
C PHE A 429 -22.03 14.25 -13.52
N SER A 430 -22.64 13.85 -14.63
CA SER A 430 -22.08 13.93 -15.98
C SER A 430 -22.59 15.16 -16.74
N GLY A 431 -21.93 15.44 -17.86
CA GLY A 431 -22.28 16.53 -18.77
C GLY A 431 -21.47 17.80 -18.53
N LEU A 432 -20.34 17.72 -17.82
CA LEU A 432 -19.45 18.88 -17.65
C LEU A 432 -19.08 19.46 -19.03
N PRO A 433 -19.00 20.80 -19.16
CA PRO A 433 -18.77 21.45 -20.45
C PRO A 433 -17.44 21.08 -21.12
N TYR A 434 -16.43 20.70 -20.33
CA TYR A 434 -15.12 20.31 -20.82
C TYR A 434 -14.58 19.12 -20.01
N THR A 435 -13.60 18.43 -20.60
CA THR A 435 -12.89 17.33 -19.95
C THR A 435 -11.84 17.86 -18.97
N SER A 436 -11.83 17.32 -17.74
CA SER A 436 -10.87 17.69 -16.70
C SER A 436 -9.46 17.18 -17.00
N ASP A 437 -8.41 17.95 -16.67
CA ASP A 437 -6.99 17.57 -16.87
C ASP A 437 -6.31 16.96 -15.64
N SER A 438 -6.92 17.10 -14.46
CA SER A 438 -6.36 16.63 -13.20
C SER A 438 -7.41 15.88 -12.37
N PHE A 439 -6.96 14.86 -11.63
CA PHE A 439 -7.68 14.39 -10.44
C PHE A 439 -7.34 15.34 -9.28
N GLY A 440 -8.34 15.81 -8.54
CA GLY A 440 -8.11 16.80 -7.50
C GLY A 440 -9.08 16.68 -6.34
N VAL A 441 -8.78 15.78 -5.39
CA VAL A 441 -9.40 15.81 -4.04
C VAL A 441 -8.68 16.76 -3.07
N GLY A 442 -7.75 17.61 -3.56
CA GLY A 442 -6.93 18.42 -2.66
C GLY A 442 -6.18 19.62 -3.22
N ASN A 443 -6.37 20.06 -4.48
CA ASN A 443 -5.59 21.18 -5.03
C ASN A 443 -6.37 22.21 -5.86
N LEU A 444 -7.70 22.22 -5.84
CA LEU A 444 -8.51 23.27 -6.49
C LEU A 444 -9.70 23.63 -5.60
N PHE A 445 -10.00 24.93 -5.52
CA PHE A 445 -10.90 25.58 -4.55
C PHE A 445 -12.23 24.83 -4.31
N TYR A 446 -12.51 24.52 -3.03
CA TYR A 446 -13.78 23.93 -2.60
C TYR A 446 -14.96 24.86 -2.88
N THR A 447 -15.85 24.45 -3.77
CA THR A 447 -17.24 24.92 -3.73
C THR A 447 -18.07 23.83 -3.06
N ASN A 448 -18.63 24.15 -1.89
CA ASN A 448 -19.48 23.22 -1.16
C ASN A 448 -20.73 22.91 -2.00
N VAL A 449 -21.08 21.63 -2.12
CA VAL A 449 -22.35 21.22 -2.76
C VAL A 449 -23.40 21.15 -1.66
N CYS A 450 -24.51 21.86 -1.87
CA CYS A 450 -25.58 21.95 -0.90
C CYS A 450 -26.72 20.99 -1.29
N PHE A 451 -27.11 20.16 -0.34
CA PHE A 451 -28.27 19.30 -0.44
C PHE A 451 -29.41 19.95 0.31
N TYR A 452 -30.42 20.38 -0.42
CA TYR A 452 -31.69 20.76 0.19
C TYR A 452 -32.64 19.59 0.01
N ILE A 453 -32.55 18.65 0.96
CA ILE A 453 -33.47 17.52 1.06
C ILE A 453 -34.53 17.95 2.07
N ASN A 454 -35.76 18.11 1.61
CA ASN A 454 -36.93 18.47 2.41
C ASN A 454 -37.39 17.24 3.22
N ALA A 455 -36.52 16.76 4.10
CA ALA A 455 -36.82 15.73 5.08
C ALA A 455 -36.85 16.37 6.47
N SER A 456 -37.91 16.09 7.21
CA SER A 456 -38.24 16.59 8.55
C SER A 456 -37.28 16.19 9.69
N SER A 457 -35.97 16.08 9.44
CA SER A 457 -34.99 15.73 10.45
C SER A 457 -33.72 16.58 10.34
N ASN A 458 -33.43 17.30 11.42
CA ASN A 458 -32.23 18.11 11.71
C ASN A 458 -30.88 17.37 11.50
N ASN A 459 -30.52 17.04 10.28
CA ASN A 459 -29.18 16.54 9.99
C ASN A 459 -28.69 17.12 8.65
N PRO A 460 -28.04 18.30 8.66
CA PRO A 460 -27.36 18.79 7.46
C PRO A 460 -26.37 17.69 7.03
N ALA A 461 -26.57 17.18 5.81
CA ALA A 461 -25.75 16.13 5.24
C ALA A 461 -24.24 16.47 5.37
N PRO A 462 -23.37 15.47 5.58
CA PRO A 462 -21.94 15.66 5.80
C PRO A 462 -21.33 16.56 4.71
N SER A 463 -20.33 17.37 5.06
CA SER A 463 -19.59 18.24 4.14
C SER A 463 -19.01 17.42 2.98
N VAL A 464 -19.76 17.31 1.89
CA VAL A 464 -19.31 16.69 0.65
C VAL A 464 -18.90 17.75 -0.36
N PHE A 465 -17.89 17.42 -1.14
CA PHE A 465 -17.25 18.28 -2.12
C PHE A 465 -17.19 17.55 -3.47
N PRO A 466 -17.30 18.28 -4.58
CA PRO A 466 -17.26 17.68 -5.91
C PRO A 466 -15.82 17.42 -6.32
N GLY A 467 -15.57 16.24 -6.90
CA GLY A 467 -14.26 15.84 -7.43
C GLY A 467 -14.38 15.20 -8.80
N CYS A 468 -13.59 15.69 -9.76
CA CYS A 468 -13.45 15.12 -11.10
C CYS A 468 -12.15 14.33 -11.24
N TYR A 469 -12.12 13.42 -12.21
CA TYR A 469 -10.94 12.64 -12.57
C TYR A 469 -10.28 13.24 -13.82
N ALA A 470 -8.97 13.04 -13.95
CA ALA A 470 -8.29 13.41 -15.18
C ALA A 470 -8.91 12.63 -16.35
N GLY A 471 -9.21 13.32 -17.44
CA GLY A 471 -9.89 12.76 -18.61
C GLY A 471 -11.41 12.60 -18.44
N SER A 472 -12.03 13.01 -17.32
CA SER A 472 -13.48 12.90 -17.13
C SER A 472 -14.24 14.18 -17.51
N ASN A 473 -15.44 14.01 -18.06
CA ASN A 473 -16.45 15.06 -18.23
C ASN A 473 -17.59 14.92 -17.19
N TRP A 474 -17.25 14.32 -16.05
CA TRP A 474 -18.13 14.05 -14.93
C TRP A 474 -17.38 14.25 -13.61
N PHE A 475 -18.13 14.46 -12.53
CA PHE A 475 -17.62 14.51 -11.16
C PHE A 475 -18.47 13.65 -10.21
N ARG A 476 -17.88 13.28 -9.08
CA ARG A 476 -18.57 12.62 -7.96
C ARG A 476 -18.58 13.52 -6.75
N LEU A 477 -19.51 13.28 -5.84
CA LEU A 477 -19.56 13.95 -4.55
C LEU A 477 -18.86 13.09 -3.53
N MET A 478 -17.83 13.65 -2.91
CA MET A 478 -16.93 12.95 -2.00
C MET A 478 -17.02 13.57 -0.62
N GLY A 479 -16.94 12.75 0.43
CA GLY A 479 -16.83 13.20 1.81
C GLY A 479 -15.65 12.55 2.51
N PHE A 480 -15.33 13.05 3.72
CA PHE A 480 -14.36 12.42 4.61
C PHE A 480 -15.04 11.96 5.89
N SER A 481 -14.80 10.71 6.28
CA SER A 481 -15.21 10.19 7.59
C SER A 481 -14.06 9.37 8.16
N GLY A 482 -13.64 9.65 9.40
CA GLY A 482 -12.52 8.96 10.04
C GLY A 482 -11.21 9.00 9.25
N GLY A 483 -10.97 10.05 8.45
CA GLY A 483 -9.78 10.19 7.60
C GLY A 483 -9.78 9.37 6.31
N ARG A 484 -10.87 8.66 5.98
CA ARG A 484 -11.01 7.92 4.72
C ARG A 484 -11.96 8.67 3.77
N PRO A 485 -11.58 8.86 2.49
CA PRO A 485 -12.49 9.40 1.49
C PRO A 485 -13.59 8.38 1.19
N TRP A 486 -14.81 8.87 1.02
CA TRP A 486 -15.96 8.08 0.57
C TRP A 486 -16.74 8.89 -0.48
N THR A 487 -17.49 8.21 -1.33
CA THR A 487 -18.34 8.82 -2.37
C THR A 487 -19.81 8.67 -2.00
N LEU A 488 -20.61 9.72 -2.22
CA LEU A 488 -22.05 9.66 -2.02
C LEU A 488 -22.70 8.69 -3.01
N SER A 489 -23.55 7.81 -2.50
CA SER A 489 -24.31 6.84 -3.30
C SER A 489 -25.77 7.23 -3.43
N GLY A 490 -26.42 6.78 -4.51
CA GLY A 490 -27.81 7.13 -4.80
C GLY A 490 -28.82 6.70 -3.72
N ARG A 491 -28.49 5.67 -2.93
CA ARG A 491 -29.31 5.18 -1.80
C ARG A 491 -29.28 6.11 -0.58
N GLU A 492 -28.25 6.95 -0.47
CA GLU A 492 -28.03 7.85 0.69
C GLU A 492 -28.75 9.19 0.52
N VAL A 493 -29.27 9.46 -0.68
CA VAL A 493 -30.18 10.56 -0.94
C VAL A 493 -31.60 10.02 -0.73
N SER A 494 -32.38 10.64 0.15
CA SER A 494 -33.80 10.31 0.36
C SER A 494 -34.65 11.37 -0.34
N GLY A 495 -35.03 11.12 -1.60
CA GLY A 495 -35.70 12.10 -2.46
C GLY A 495 -37.22 12.05 -2.31
N SER A 496 -37.84 13.06 -1.70
CA SER A 496 -39.26 13.39 -1.92
C SER A 496 -39.38 14.49 -2.99
N GLY A 497 -40.52 14.62 -3.67
CA GLY A 497 -40.68 15.35 -4.94
C GLY A 497 -40.33 16.85 -4.98
N ASP A 498 -39.85 17.44 -3.86
CA ASP A 498 -39.42 18.83 -3.74
C ASP A 498 -37.92 18.97 -3.38
N ASP A 499 -37.13 17.91 -3.46
CA ASP A 499 -35.72 17.93 -3.08
C ASP A 499 -34.83 18.50 -4.18
N VAL A 500 -33.89 19.37 -3.81
CA VAL A 500 -33.01 20.09 -4.75
C VAL A 500 -31.55 19.89 -4.38
N ILE A 501 -30.75 19.49 -5.35
CA ILE A 501 -29.29 19.50 -5.26
C ILE A 501 -28.79 20.74 -6.01
N THR A 502 -28.10 21.62 -5.29
CA THR A 502 -27.45 22.81 -5.88
C THR A 502 -25.97 22.81 -5.54
N GLY A 503 -25.14 23.25 -6.48
CA GLY A 503 -23.73 23.34 -6.22
C GLY A 503 -22.95 23.87 -7.41
N GLY A 504 -21.64 23.99 -7.21
CA GLY A 504 -20.70 24.26 -8.29
C GLY A 504 -19.46 23.43 -8.14
N ILE A 505 -18.65 23.38 -9.20
CA ILE A 505 -17.32 22.78 -9.22
C ILE A 505 -16.37 23.71 -9.99
N VAL A 506 -15.18 23.92 -9.45
CA VAL A 506 -14.04 24.51 -10.17
C VAL A 506 -13.11 23.37 -10.59
N TYR A 507 -12.80 23.27 -11.87
CA TYR A 507 -11.85 22.29 -12.39
C TYR A 507 -10.98 22.90 -13.47
N ARG A 508 -9.85 22.24 -13.75
CA ARG A 508 -8.93 22.64 -14.80
C ARG A 508 -9.07 21.71 -16.00
N ILE A 509 -8.83 22.25 -17.18
CA ILE A 509 -8.91 21.56 -18.47
C ILE A 509 -7.53 21.59 -19.15
N ALA A 510 -7.31 20.62 -20.04
CA ALA A 510 -5.97 20.28 -20.53
C ALA A 510 -5.31 21.40 -21.34
#